data_AF-A0A540KX87-F1
#
_entry.id   AF-A0A540KX87-F1
#
_cell.length_a   1.000
_cell.length_b   1.000
_cell.length_c   1.000
_cell.angle_alpha   90.00
_cell.angle_beta   90.00
_cell.angle_gamma   90.00
#
_symmetry.space_group_name_H-M   'P 1'
#
loop_
_entity.id
_entity.type
_entity.pdbx_description
1 polymer ?
#
loop_
_entity_poly.entity_id
_entity_poly.type
_entity_poly.pdbx_seq_one_letter_code
_entity_poly.pdbx_strand_id
1 'polypeptide(L)'
;MKNDMTAAVMARNLLTPKDNRLLSKRSDELAVKDSLALNVQCAGSVSNMAQRLLARTRQVESLAAEVMSLKQDIRGLKHENKQLHRLAHDYATNMKRKLDQMKEYDGQVLLDHQRFVGLFQRHLLPSSSGAVPRNEAPNDQPLMPPPSRVLSSTEAPNDPPPVPSLYGALPTAETSPKQPL
;
A
#
# COMPACT_ATOMS: atom_id res chain seq x y z
N MET A 1 66.20 5.91 -18.12
CA MET A 1 67.08 5.20 -17.16
C MET A 1 66.38 4.72 -15.89
N LYS A 2 65.77 5.58 -15.05
CA LYS A 2 65.18 5.11 -13.76
C LYS A 2 63.94 4.20 -13.95
N ASN A 3 63.16 4.44 -14.99
CA ASN A 3 61.94 3.71 -15.31
C ASN A 3 62.24 2.34 -15.92
N ASP A 4 63.27 2.29 -16.79
CA ASP A 4 63.69 1.07 -17.50
C ASP A 4 64.26 0.01 -16.55
N MET A 5 65.04 0.44 -15.55
CA MET A 5 65.54 -0.44 -14.48
C MET A 5 64.39 -1.06 -13.68
N THR A 6 63.36 -0.26 -13.36
CA THR A 6 62.20 -0.71 -12.59
C THR A 6 61.37 -1.71 -13.40
N ALA A 7 61.14 -1.44 -14.69
CA ALA A 7 60.47 -2.35 -15.60
C ALA A 7 61.24 -3.68 -15.75
N ALA A 8 62.56 -3.63 -15.87
CA ALA A 8 63.41 -4.83 -15.98
C ALA A 8 63.39 -5.69 -14.71
N VAL A 9 63.42 -5.07 -13.52
CA VAL A 9 63.33 -5.77 -12.23
C VAL A 9 61.94 -6.39 -12.06
N MET A 10 60.87 -5.66 -12.37
CA MET A 10 59.51 -6.22 -12.32
C MET A 10 59.30 -7.36 -13.31
N ALA A 11 59.83 -7.24 -14.54
CA ALA A 11 59.76 -8.30 -15.54
C ALA A 11 60.51 -9.57 -15.10
N ARG A 12 61.70 -9.42 -14.49
CA ARG A 12 62.46 -10.56 -13.93
C ARG A 12 61.72 -11.28 -12.82
N ASN A 13 60.93 -10.57 -12.02
CA ASN A 13 60.10 -11.17 -10.96
C ASN A 13 58.83 -11.86 -11.50
N LEU A 14 58.44 -11.57 -12.75
CA LEU A 14 57.27 -12.18 -13.40
C LEU A 14 57.60 -13.43 -14.22
N LEU A 15 58.84 -13.55 -14.71
CA LEU A 15 59.28 -14.60 -15.61
C LEU A 15 59.80 -15.82 -14.85
N THR A 16 59.20 -16.99 -15.11
CA THR A 16 59.73 -18.25 -14.58
C THR A 16 60.94 -18.72 -15.42
N PRO A 17 61.80 -19.60 -14.87
CA PRO A 17 62.90 -20.22 -15.65
C PRO A 17 62.42 -20.93 -16.92
N LYS A 18 61.17 -21.44 -16.91
CA LYS A 18 60.53 -22.08 -18.05
C LYS A 18 60.19 -21.06 -19.14
N ASP A 19 59.73 -19.88 -18.75
CA ASP A 19 59.43 -18.78 -19.68
C ASP A 19 60.71 -18.27 -20.36
N ASN A 20 61.81 -18.12 -19.60
CA ASN A 20 63.11 -17.74 -20.16
C ASN A 20 63.63 -18.76 -21.19
N ARG A 21 63.44 -20.07 -20.95
CA ARG A 21 63.81 -21.13 -21.90
C ARG A 21 62.95 -21.11 -23.17
N LEU A 22 61.69 -20.67 -23.07
CA LEU A 22 60.78 -20.52 -24.21
C LEU A 22 61.11 -19.26 -25.01
N LEU A 23 61.35 -18.13 -24.33
CA LEU A 23 61.73 -16.86 -24.94
C LEU A 23 63.09 -16.93 -25.65
N SER A 24 64.08 -17.62 -25.06
CA SER A 24 65.41 -17.83 -25.68
C SER A 24 65.37 -18.59 -27.02
N LYS A 25 64.26 -19.27 -27.33
CA LYS A 25 64.06 -20.00 -28.59
C LYS A 25 63.21 -19.23 -29.61
N ARG A 26 62.65 -18.08 -29.24
CA ARG A 26 61.84 -17.25 -30.13
C ARG A 26 62.70 -16.22 -30.83
N SER A 27 62.40 -15.95 -32.10
CA SER A 27 62.98 -14.80 -32.79
C SER A 27 62.29 -13.52 -32.35
N ASP A 28 63.02 -12.41 -32.44
CA ASP A 28 62.50 -11.07 -32.13
C ASP A 28 61.23 -10.75 -32.95
N GLU A 29 61.17 -11.20 -34.20
CA GLU A 29 60.00 -10.98 -35.05
C GLU A 29 58.74 -11.73 -34.55
N LEU A 30 58.88 -12.95 -34.05
CA LEU A 30 57.76 -13.69 -33.46
C LEU A 30 57.30 -13.03 -32.14
N ALA A 31 58.25 -12.56 -31.33
CA ALA A 31 57.94 -11.83 -30.10
C ALA A 31 57.17 -10.52 -30.38
N VAL A 32 57.55 -9.78 -31.43
CA VAL A 32 56.82 -8.58 -31.87
C VAL A 32 55.39 -8.93 -32.31
N LYS A 33 55.20 -9.96 -33.14
CA LYS A 33 53.86 -10.39 -33.59
C LYS A 33 52.96 -10.82 -32.42
N ASP A 34 53.47 -11.60 -31.49
CA ASP A 34 52.73 -12.03 -30.30
C ASP A 34 52.36 -10.84 -29.40
N SER A 35 53.28 -9.89 -29.22
CA SER A 35 53.01 -8.66 -28.46
C SER A 35 51.95 -7.78 -29.12
N LEU A 36 51.95 -7.72 -30.46
CA LEU A 36 50.93 -6.99 -31.22
C LEU A 36 49.55 -7.66 -31.08
N ALA A 37 49.49 -8.99 -31.18
CA ALA A 37 48.26 -9.74 -30.99
C ALA A 37 47.68 -9.52 -29.58
N LEU A 38 48.54 -9.57 -28.55
CA LEU A 38 48.15 -9.27 -27.18
C LEU A 38 47.64 -7.83 -27.03
N ASN A 39 48.31 -6.85 -27.63
CA ASN A 39 47.89 -5.45 -27.59
C ASN A 39 46.52 -5.24 -28.25
N VAL A 40 46.26 -5.88 -29.39
CA VAL A 40 44.95 -5.82 -30.06
C VAL A 40 43.86 -6.44 -29.19
N GLN A 41 44.10 -7.59 -28.58
CA GLN A 41 43.15 -8.20 -27.64
C GLN A 41 42.90 -7.33 -26.41
N CYS A 42 43.96 -6.74 -25.84
CA CYS A 42 43.86 -5.85 -24.69
C CYS A 42 43.05 -4.60 -25.02
N ALA A 43 43.33 -3.96 -26.17
CA ALA A 43 42.56 -2.83 -26.68
C ALA A 43 41.08 -3.19 -26.88
N GLY A 44 40.78 -4.38 -27.42
CA GLY A 44 39.42 -4.88 -27.57
C GLY A 44 38.71 -5.08 -26.22
N SER A 45 39.39 -5.68 -25.24
CA SER A 45 38.86 -5.90 -23.88
C SER A 45 38.55 -4.58 -23.18
N VAL A 46 39.50 -3.62 -23.18
CA VAL A 46 39.32 -2.29 -22.58
C VAL A 46 38.21 -1.51 -23.27
N SER A 47 38.12 -1.58 -24.60
CA SER A 47 37.05 -0.92 -25.37
C SER A 47 35.67 -1.48 -25.00
N ASN A 48 35.53 -2.80 -24.88
CA ASN A 48 34.28 -3.42 -24.43
C ASN A 48 33.89 -2.98 -23.01
N MET A 49 34.85 -2.93 -22.09
CA MET A 49 34.62 -2.44 -20.73
C MET A 49 34.18 -0.97 -20.73
N ALA A 50 34.82 -0.12 -21.53
CA ALA A 50 34.48 1.29 -21.65
C ALA A 50 33.03 1.49 -22.15
N GLN A 51 32.61 0.72 -23.16
CA GLN A 51 31.23 0.76 -23.66
C GLN A 51 30.21 0.35 -22.60
N ARG A 52 30.49 -0.74 -21.87
CA ARG A 52 29.62 -1.21 -20.78
C ARG A 52 29.54 -0.19 -19.65
N LEU A 53 30.67 0.44 -19.30
CA LEU A 53 30.71 1.49 -18.30
C LEU A 53 29.87 2.69 -18.74
N LEU A 54 30.00 3.15 -19.99
CA LEU A 54 29.19 4.24 -20.54
C LEU A 54 27.69 3.93 -20.50
N ALA A 55 27.29 2.71 -20.88
CA ALA A 55 25.89 2.28 -20.81
C ALA A 55 25.37 2.30 -19.36
N ARG A 56 26.19 1.84 -18.39
CA ARG A 56 25.84 1.90 -16.96
C ARG A 56 25.73 3.34 -16.45
N THR A 57 26.62 4.24 -16.86
CA THR A 57 26.54 5.67 -16.50
C THR A 57 25.20 6.26 -16.90
N ARG A 58 24.75 6.01 -18.15
CA ARG A 58 23.45 6.49 -18.63
C ARG A 58 22.27 5.91 -17.85
N GLN A 59 22.33 4.63 -17.46
CA GLN A 59 21.31 4.02 -16.62
C GLN A 59 21.23 4.69 -15.24
N VAL A 60 22.38 5.00 -14.63
CA VAL A 60 22.45 5.70 -13.35
C VAL A 60 21.87 7.12 -13.48
N GLU A 61 22.17 7.84 -14.57
CA GLU A 61 21.60 9.16 -14.84
C GLU A 61 20.07 9.12 -14.99
N SER A 62 19.56 8.14 -15.76
CA SER A 62 18.11 7.92 -15.92
C SER A 62 17.45 7.60 -14.58
N LEU A 63 18.05 6.72 -13.78
CA LEU A 63 17.52 6.35 -12.47
C LEU A 63 17.54 7.54 -11.50
N ALA A 64 18.59 8.37 -11.54
CA ALA A 64 18.66 9.58 -10.73
C ALA A 64 17.53 10.55 -11.06
N ALA A 65 17.18 10.71 -12.35
CA ALA A 65 16.05 11.53 -12.77
C ALA A 65 14.71 10.98 -12.25
N GLU A 66 14.48 9.66 -12.35
CA GLU A 66 13.27 9.02 -11.84
C GLU A 66 13.14 9.17 -10.31
N VAL A 67 14.24 8.97 -9.57
CA VAL A 67 14.27 9.18 -8.12
C VAL A 67 13.94 10.62 -7.75
N MET A 68 14.43 11.61 -8.50
CA MET A 68 14.08 13.01 -8.28
C MET A 68 12.59 13.27 -8.52
N SER A 69 12.00 12.71 -9.58
CA SER A 69 10.57 12.81 -9.88
C SER A 69 9.73 12.21 -8.76
N LEU A 70 9.98 10.95 -8.39
CA LEU A 70 9.26 10.25 -7.31
C LEU A 70 9.36 11.01 -5.98
N LYS A 71 10.53 11.59 -5.68
CA LYS A 71 10.71 12.40 -4.47
C LYS A 71 9.85 13.66 -4.49
N GLN A 72 9.61 14.26 -5.65
CA GLN A 72 8.69 15.40 -5.81
C GLN A 72 7.24 14.95 -5.64
N ASP A 73 6.83 13.83 -6.24
CA ASP A 73 5.48 13.30 -6.13
C ASP A 73 5.13 12.95 -4.67
N ILE A 74 6.05 12.30 -3.95
CA ILE A 74 5.88 12.01 -2.52
C ILE A 74 5.70 13.29 -1.71
N ARG A 75 6.39 14.39 -2.04
CA ARG A 75 6.18 15.68 -1.37
C ARG A 75 4.79 16.23 -1.64
N GLY A 76 4.32 16.14 -2.89
CA GLY A 76 2.97 16.53 -3.29
C GLY A 76 1.89 15.75 -2.54
N LEU A 77 1.96 14.41 -2.62
CA LEU A 77 1.02 13.51 -1.93
C LEU A 77 1.02 13.72 -0.42
N LYS A 78 2.18 13.95 0.20
CA LYS A 78 2.27 14.27 1.63
C LYS A 78 1.57 15.59 1.97
N HIS A 79 1.58 16.57 1.08
CA HIS A 79 0.86 17.83 1.29
C HIS A 79 -0.66 17.61 1.16
N GLU A 80 -1.11 16.94 0.10
CA GLU A 80 -2.53 16.62 -0.12
C GLU A 80 -3.11 15.79 1.02
N ASN A 81 -2.38 14.78 1.48
CA ASN A 81 -2.80 13.94 2.60
C ASN A 81 -2.99 14.75 3.90
N LYS A 82 -2.14 15.76 4.16
CA LYS A 82 -2.35 16.70 5.28
C LYS A 82 -3.61 17.55 5.11
N GLN A 83 -3.90 17.99 3.88
CA GLN A 83 -5.12 18.75 3.60
C GLN A 83 -6.36 17.87 3.83
N LEU A 84 -6.32 16.62 3.35
CA LEU A 84 -7.40 15.67 3.52
C LEU A 84 -7.66 15.36 5.00
N HIS A 85 -6.60 15.19 5.80
CA HIS A 85 -6.73 15.02 7.25
C HIS A 85 -7.39 16.22 7.94
N ARG A 86 -7.06 17.46 7.55
CA ARG A 86 -7.75 18.64 8.07
C ARG A 86 -9.23 18.63 7.71
N LEU A 87 -9.55 18.39 6.44
CA LEU A 87 -10.93 18.37 5.98
C LEU A 87 -11.76 17.29 6.69
N ALA A 88 -11.20 16.09 6.88
CA ALA A 88 -11.85 15.01 7.61
C ALA A 88 -12.08 15.38 9.08
N HIS A 89 -11.09 16.00 9.73
CA HIS A 89 -11.21 16.49 11.10
C HIS A 89 -12.31 17.56 11.24
N ASP A 90 -12.34 18.53 10.34
CA ASP A 90 -13.34 19.61 10.35
C ASP A 90 -14.74 19.07 10.10
N TYR A 91 -14.88 18.12 9.16
CA TYR A 91 -16.13 17.43 8.91
C TYR A 91 -16.61 16.66 10.15
N ALA A 92 -15.75 15.84 10.76
CA ALA A 92 -16.09 15.08 11.96
C ALA A 92 -16.50 16.00 13.12
N THR A 93 -15.76 17.09 13.32
CA THR A 93 -16.06 18.10 14.36
C THR A 93 -17.41 18.77 14.09
N ASN A 94 -17.70 19.12 12.84
CA ASN A 94 -18.97 19.75 12.47
C ASN A 94 -20.16 18.79 12.65
N MET A 95 -20.00 17.54 12.22
CA MET A 95 -21.05 16.53 12.37
C MET A 95 -21.32 16.21 13.84
N LYS A 96 -20.27 16.11 14.67
CA LYS A 96 -20.42 15.95 16.12
C LYS A 96 -21.23 17.09 16.73
N ARG A 97 -20.89 18.34 16.40
CA ARG A 97 -21.62 19.52 16.88
C ARG A 97 -23.10 19.48 16.50
N LYS A 98 -23.43 19.14 15.25
CA LYS A 98 -24.82 19.01 14.80
C LYS A 98 -25.58 17.92 15.57
N LEU A 99 -24.91 16.80 15.86
CA LEU A 99 -25.49 15.72 16.65
C LEU A 99 -25.74 16.13 18.10
N ASP A 100 -24.80 16.86 18.71
CA ASP A 100 -24.94 17.39 20.07
C ASP A 100 -26.10 18.40 20.13
N GLN A 101 -26.21 19.31 19.16
CA GLN A 101 -27.34 20.24 19.04
C GLN A 101 -28.68 19.52 18.92
N MET A 102 -28.77 18.51 18.06
CA MET A 102 -30.00 17.74 17.87
C MET A 102 -30.44 17.06 19.18
N LYS A 103 -29.49 16.49 19.94
CA LYS A 103 -29.77 15.90 21.25
C LYS A 103 -30.30 16.93 22.26
N GLU A 104 -29.75 18.14 22.27
CA GLU A 104 -30.24 19.22 23.12
C GLU A 104 -31.67 19.63 22.75
N TYR A 105 -31.96 19.79 21.44
CA TYR A 105 -33.31 20.09 20.97
C TYR A 105 -34.31 18.99 21.31
N ASP A 106 -33.98 17.71 21.09
CA ASP A 106 -34.83 16.58 21.44
C ASP A 106 -35.13 16.55 22.95
N GLY A 107 -34.13 16.83 23.79
CA GLY A 107 -34.29 16.96 25.23
C GLY A 107 -35.27 18.08 25.60
N GLN A 108 -35.15 19.24 24.97
CA GLN A 108 -36.06 20.36 25.18
C GLN A 108 -37.49 20.05 24.76
N VAL A 109 -37.67 19.45 23.57
CA VAL A 109 -38.99 19.03 23.06
C VAL A 109 -39.64 18.03 24.00
N LEU A 110 -38.88 17.08 24.55
CA LEU A 110 -39.38 16.11 25.52
C LEU A 110 -39.88 16.78 26.81
N LEU A 111 -39.13 17.76 27.33
CA LEU A 111 -39.52 18.54 28.51
C LEU A 111 -40.78 19.38 28.25
N ASP A 112 -40.85 20.06 27.11
CA ASP A 112 -42.01 20.86 26.72
C ASP A 112 -43.25 19.98 26.55
N HIS A 113 -43.10 18.80 25.95
CA HIS A 113 -44.16 17.82 25.85
C HIS A 113 -44.66 17.36 27.22
N GLN A 114 -43.75 17.02 28.15
CA GLN A 114 -44.13 16.63 29.51
C GLN A 114 -44.88 17.76 30.24
N ARG A 115 -44.41 19.00 30.09
CA ARG A 115 -45.07 20.19 30.64
C ARG A 115 -46.47 20.36 30.08
N PHE A 116 -46.62 20.24 28.76
CA PHE A 116 -47.91 20.31 28.07
C PHE A 116 -48.87 19.23 28.58
N VAL A 117 -48.43 17.96 28.63
CA VAL A 117 -49.24 16.85 29.13
C VAL A 117 -49.66 17.07 30.59
N GLY A 118 -48.76 17.55 31.44
CA GLY A 118 -49.07 17.86 32.84
C GLY A 118 -50.13 18.96 32.99
N LEU A 119 -50.03 20.03 32.19
CA LEU A 119 -51.06 21.07 32.15
C LEU A 119 -52.40 20.55 31.62
N PHE A 120 -52.36 19.75 30.54
CA PHE A 120 -53.54 19.13 29.95
C PHE A 120 -54.28 18.25 30.96
N GLN A 121 -53.57 17.39 31.69
CA GLN A 121 -54.16 16.56 32.74
C GLN A 121 -54.77 17.40 33.86
N ARG A 122 -54.12 18.48 34.29
CA ARG A 122 -54.61 19.32 35.39
C ARG A 122 -55.87 20.11 35.05
N HIS A 123 -56.04 20.52 33.79
CA HIS A 123 -57.10 21.45 33.39
C HIS A 123 -58.25 20.81 32.61
N LEU A 124 -58.03 19.67 31.95
CA LEU A 124 -59.03 19.04 31.07
C LEU A 124 -59.47 17.65 31.54
N LEU A 125 -58.77 17.04 32.49
CA LEU A 125 -59.22 15.84 33.21
C LEU A 125 -59.60 16.26 34.65
N PRO A 126 -60.89 16.45 34.98
CA PRO A 126 -61.30 16.55 36.37
C PRO A 126 -60.78 15.31 37.09
N SER A 127 -60.11 15.49 38.24
CA SER A 127 -59.87 14.38 39.16
C SER A 127 -61.20 13.67 39.36
N SER A 128 -61.31 12.45 38.82
CA SER A 128 -62.50 11.61 38.98
C SER A 128 -62.60 11.24 40.45
N SER A 129 -63.26 12.11 41.20
CA SER A 129 -63.71 11.88 42.56
C SER A 129 -64.89 10.91 42.48
N GLY A 130 -64.62 9.65 42.79
CA GLY A 130 -65.54 8.73 43.44
C GLY A 130 -66.87 8.45 42.74
N ALA A 131 -66.89 7.43 41.89
CA ALA A 131 -67.98 6.45 41.87
C ALA A 131 -67.48 5.18 41.20
N VAL A 132 -67.41 4.09 41.97
CA VAL A 132 -67.32 2.72 41.45
C VAL A 132 -68.74 2.28 41.10
N PRO A 133 -69.09 2.00 39.84
CA PRO A 133 -70.23 1.15 39.53
C PRO A 133 -69.70 -0.28 39.44
N ARG A 134 -69.90 -1.04 40.53
CA ARG A 134 -69.86 -2.50 40.48
C ARG A 134 -71.00 -2.94 39.57
N ASN A 135 -70.68 -3.42 38.38
CA ASN A 135 -71.60 -4.21 37.57
C ASN A 135 -70.90 -5.51 37.20
N GLU A 136 -71.40 -6.57 37.81
CA GLU A 136 -71.10 -7.95 37.50
C GLU A 136 -71.47 -8.24 36.04
N ALA A 137 -70.55 -8.88 35.32
CA ALA A 137 -70.77 -9.36 33.96
C ALA A 137 -71.61 -10.64 33.98
N PRO A 138 -72.46 -10.84 32.95
CA PRO A 138 -72.63 -12.16 32.37
C PRO A 138 -71.73 -12.28 31.14
N ASN A 139 -70.88 -13.30 31.20
CA ASN A 139 -69.93 -13.77 30.21
C ASN A 139 -70.63 -14.16 28.90
N ASP A 140 -70.28 -13.49 27.78
CA ASP A 140 -70.46 -14.02 26.42
C ASP A 140 -69.30 -13.54 25.54
N GLN A 141 -68.22 -14.33 25.50
CA GLN A 141 -67.13 -14.21 24.54
C GLN A 141 -67.46 -14.96 23.24
N PRO A 142 -67.15 -14.39 22.06
CA PRO A 142 -66.61 -15.16 20.94
C PRO A 142 -65.08 -15.22 21.08
N LEU A 143 -64.58 -16.45 21.13
CA LEU A 143 -63.18 -16.83 21.33
C LEU A 143 -62.28 -16.27 20.21
N MET A 144 -61.39 -15.34 20.52
CA MET A 144 -60.25 -14.99 19.66
C MET A 144 -59.11 -16.01 19.86
N PRO A 145 -58.38 -16.42 18.82
CA PRO A 145 -57.30 -17.40 18.96
C PRO A 145 -56.09 -16.78 19.69
N PRO A 146 -55.29 -17.59 20.40
CA PRO A 146 -54.23 -17.06 21.26
C PRO A 146 -53.04 -16.53 20.43
N PRO A 147 -52.30 -15.54 20.96
CA PRO A 147 -51.02 -15.14 20.39
C PRO A 147 -49.97 -16.22 20.66
N SER A 148 -49.33 -16.73 19.61
CA SER A 148 -48.16 -17.60 19.71
C SER A 148 -47.04 -16.89 20.47
N ARG A 149 -46.86 -17.28 21.73
CA ARG A 149 -45.66 -17.00 22.52
C ARG A 149 -44.86 -18.29 22.60
N VAL A 150 -43.85 -18.43 21.76
CA VAL A 150 -42.77 -19.40 21.99
C VAL A 150 -41.59 -18.67 22.62
N LEU A 151 -41.04 -19.38 23.60
CA LEU A 151 -40.04 -19.04 24.59
C LEU A 151 -38.69 -18.57 24.01
N SER A 152 -37.99 -17.81 24.86
CA SER A 152 -36.64 -17.32 24.71
C SER A 152 -35.56 -18.41 24.70
N SER A 153 -34.42 -18.02 24.13
CA SER A 153 -33.05 -18.50 24.37
C SER A 153 -32.56 -19.65 23.50
N THR A 154 -31.51 -19.41 22.70
CA THR A 154 -30.15 -19.95 22.94
C THR A 154 -29.24 -19.65 21.73
N GLU A 155 -28.15 -18.92 22.01
CA GLU A 155 -26.82 -18.95 21.35
C GLU A 155 -26.61 -18.44 19.91
N ALA A 156 -25.73 -17.44 19.79
CA ALA A 156 -25.07 -17.03 18.55
C ALA A 156 -23.89 -17.95 18.24
N PRO A 157 -23.59 -18.19 16.96
CA PRO A 157 -22.20 -18.12 16.52
C PRO A 157 -21.98 -17.01 15.48
N ASN A 158 -20.94 -16.23 15.72
CA ASN A 158 -20.39 -15.26 14.78
C ASN A 158 -19.78 -15.99 13.57
N ASP A 159 -20.20 -15.66 12.36
CA ASP A 159 -19.38 -15.83 11.15
C ASP A 159 -19.63 -14.68 10.17
N PRO A 160 -18.58 -14.02 9.63
CA PRO A 160 -18.71 -12.94 8.66
C PRO A 160 -18.97 -13.46 7.23
N PRO A 161 -19.59 -12.65 6.34
CA PRO A 161 -19.84 -13.05 4.96
C PRO A 161 -18.52 -13.13 4.15
N PRO A 162 -18.42 -14.04 3.15
CA PRO A 162 -17.19 -14.20 2.38
C PRO A 162 -17.01 -13.06 1.37
N VAL A 163 -15.82 -12.48 1.38
CA VAL A 163 -15.33 -11.51 0.39
C VAL A 163 -14.97 -12.24 -0.90
N PRO A 164 -15.32 -11.77 -2.11
CA PRO A 164 -14.76 -12.31 -3.33
C PRO A 164 -13.29 -11.88 -3.50
N SER A 165 -12.36 -12.77 -3.20
CA SER A 165 -10.97 -12.66 -3.64
C SER A 165 -10.88 -13.03 -5.13
N LEU A 166 -10.72 -12.02 -6.00
CA LEU A 166 -10.14 -12.22 -7.33
C LEU A 166 -8.69 -11.73 -7.31
N TYR A 167 -7.75 -12.65 -7.15
CA TYR A 167 -6.38 -12.47 -7.61
C TYR A 167 -5.92 -13.79 -8.23
N GLY A 168 -5.49 -13.73 -9.50
CA GLY A 168 -4.74 -14.80 -10.13
C GLY A 168 -5.21 -15.19 -11.53
N ALA A 169 -4.71 -14.48 -12.55
CA ALA A 169 -4.15 -15.10 -13.75
C ALA A 169 -3.57 -14.02 -14.66
N LEU A 170 -2.25 -13.81 -14.53
CA LEU A 170 -1.40 -13.29 -15.59
C LEU A 170 -1.14 -14.45 -16.57
N PRO A 171 -1.39 -14.31 -17.89
CA PRO A 171 -0.71 -15.13 -18.88
C PRO A 171 0.48 -14.34 -19.44
N THR A 172 1.66 -14.80 -19.06
CA THR A 172 2.91 -14.61 -19.77
C THR A 172 2.73 -15.12 -21.20
N ALA A 173 2.81 -14.24 -22.20
CA ALA A 173 3.01 -14.64 -23.59
C ALA A 173 4.43 -14.21 -23.99
N GLU A 174 5.32 -15.20 -24.01
CA GLU A 174 6.67 -15.07 -24.53
C GLU A 174 6.66 -14.70 -26.01
N THR A 175 7.48 -13.71 -26.34
CA THR A 175 7.93 -13.41 -27.70
C THR A 175 8.86 -14.52 -28.20
N SER A 176 8.56 -15.09 -29.36
CA SER A 176 9.54 -15.85 -30.14
C SER A 176 9.32 -15.65 -31.64
N PRO A 177 10.14 -14.84 -32.34
CA PRO A 177 10.21 -14.85 -33.79
C PRO A 177 11.22 -15.91 -34.27
N LYS A 178 10.71 -16.93 -34.97
CA LYS A 178 11.52 -17.82 -35.83
C LYS A 178 11.95 -17.05 -37.09
N GLN A 179 13.25 -16.95 -37.33
CA GLN A 179 13.80 -16.77 -38.69
C GLN A 179 13.85 -18.12 -39.41
N PRO A 180 13.57 -18.19 -40.72
CA PRO A 180 14.14 -19.20 -41.59
C PRO A 180 15.41 -18.67 -42.28
N LEU A 181 16.32 -19.61 -42.59
CA LEU A 181 17.52 -19.44 -43.42
C LEU A 181 17.19 -18.93 -44.82
#